data_AF-A0A257JAJ7-F1
#
_entry.id   AF-A0A257JAJ7-F1
#
_cell.length_a   1.000
_cell.length_b   1.000
_cell.length_c   1.000
_cell.angle_alpha   90.00
_cell.angle_beta   90.00
_cell.angle_gamma   90.00
#
_symmetry.space_group_name_H-M   'P 1'
#
loop_
_entity.id
_entity.type
_entity.pdbx_description
1 polymer ?
#
loop_
_entity_poly.entity_id
_entity_poly.type
_entity_poly.pdbx_seq_one_letter_code
_entity_poly.pdbx_strand_id
1 'polypeptide(L)'
;TFEIAFALGQVITPATFNRLIDKLGEVEFRTEVMEQILRSQTQAYYGPQNSGHFGLSLGSYAHFTSPIRRYSDLIVHRSLVGAYGLNPQAEATALTKDDAERMKLIGEVISAAERRAMEAARETVDRYVAAFLAMRVGEIVATRITGVTNFGFFATVEGLGGDGLVPISTLGTEYFR
;
A
#
# COMPACT_ATOMS: atom_id res chain seq x y z
N THR A 1 20.54 -16.26 -6.61
CA THR A 1 20.80 -15.49 -5.37
C THR A 1 21.62 -14.27 -5.74
N PHE A 2 21.10 -13.07 -5.53
CA PHE A 2 21.60 -11.81 -6.13
C PHE A 2 22.95 -11.28 -5.59
N GLU A 3 23.83 -12.14 -5.04
CA GLU A 3 25.12 -11.79 -4.39
C GLU A 3 25.07 -10.71 -3.28
N ILE A 4 23.88 -10.22 -2.92
CA ILE A 4 23.67 -9.24 -1.85
C ILE A 4 23.41 -10.00 -0.54
N ALA A 5 24.33 -9.86 0.42
CA ALA A 5 24.19 -10.44 1.74
C ALA A 5 23.09 -9.72 2.55
N PHE A 6 22.03 -10.45 2.90
CA PHE A 6 20.99 -10.01 3.84
C PHE A 6 21.00 -10.92 5.07
N ALA A 7 21.45 -10.39 6.22
CA ALA A 7 21.54 -11.17 7.45
C ALA A 7 20.13 -11.46 8.02
N LEU A 8 19.73 -12.72 8.04
CA LEU A 8 18.38 -13.20 8.42
C LEU A 8 18.05 -13.06 9.93
N GLY A 9 19.01 -12.70 10.77
CA GLY A 9 18.84 -12.61 12.23
C GLY A 9 18.91 -11.20 12.84
N GLN A 10 19.05 -10.16 12.02
CA GLN A 10 19.09 -8.78 12.53
C GLN A 10 17.66 -8.23 12.73
N VAL A 11 17.49 -7.32 13.68
CA VAL A 11 16.25 -6.54 13.78
C VAL A 11 16.10 -5.74 12.49
N ILE A 12 14.99 -5.98 11.78
CA ILE A 12 14.69 -5.27 10.54
C ILE A 12 14.27 -3.85 10.91
N THR A 13 15.01 -2.87 10.39
CA THR A 13 14.75 -1.43 10.56
C THR A 13 14.58 -0.78 9.18
N PRO A 14 13.97 0.42 9.10
CA PRO A 14 13.89 1.15 7.84
C PRO A 14 15.28 1.39 7.21
N ALA A 15 16.29 1.67 8.06
CA ALA A 15 17.68 1.82 7.63
C ALA A 15 18.30 0.53 7.04
N THR A 16 17.81 -0.65 7.42
CA THR A 16 18.24 -1.92 6.80
C THR A 16 17.79 -1.98 5.34
N PHE A 17 16.54 -1.59 5.04
CA PHE A 17 16.05 -1.53 3.67
C PHE A 17 16.70 -0.40 2.87
N ASN A 18 16.86 0.80 3.43
CA ASN A 18 17.52 1.90 2.71
C ASN A 18 18.95 1.53 2.29
N ARG A 19 19.73 0.91 3.19
CA ARG A 19 21.08 0.42 2.83
C ARG A 19 21.06 -0.66 1.75
N LEU A 20 20.04 -1.51 1.71
CA LEU A 20 19.86 -2.50 0.65
C LEU A 20 19.59 -1.81 -0.69
N ILE A 21 18.69 -0.83 -0.69
CA ILE A 21 18.29 -0.03 -1.86
C ILE A 21 19.47 0.79 -2.40
N ASP A 22 20.29 1.35 -1.52
CA ASP A 22 21.50 2.12 -1.89
C ASP A 22 22.56 1.20 -2.52
N LYS A 23 22.77 0.00 -1.95
CA LYS A 23 23.72 -0.98 -2.49
C LYS A 23 23.31 -1.56 -3.85
N LEU A 24 22.01 -1.61 -4.14
CA LEU A 24 21.50 -2.08 -5.43
C LEU A 24 21.96 -1.18 -6.58
N GLY A 25 22.08 0.15 -6.39
CA GLY A 25 22.39 1.07 -7.50
C GLY A 25 21.41 0.93 -8.67
N GLU A 26 21.89 1.16 -9.90
CA GLU A 26 21.14 1.03 -11.16
C GLU A 26 21.33 -0.37 -11.78
N VAL A 27 20.93 -1.42 -11.07
CA VAL A 27 20.91 -2.79 -11.62
C VAL A 27 19.62 -3.06 -12.38
N GLU A 28 19.70 -3.94 -13.39
CA GLU A 28 18.57 -4.30 -14.26
C GLU A 28 17.34 -4.79 -13.46
N PHE A 29 17.56 -5.51 -12.36
CA PHE A 29 16.50 -6.10 -11.53
C PHE A 29 16.07 -5.22 -10.32
N ARG A 30 16.42 -3.93 -10.34
CA ARG A 30 16.14 -3.02 -9.22
C ARG A 30 14.64 -2.95 -8.92
N THR A 31 13.82 -2.86 -9.95
CA THR A 31 12.35 -2.73 -9.83
C THR A 31 11.75 -3.92 -9.11
N GLU A 32 12.18 -5.13 -9.46
CA GLU A 32 11.71 -6.39 -8.88
C GLU A 32 12.07 -6.46 -7.40
N VAL A 33 13.29 -6.07 -7.03
CA VAL A 33 13.70 -6.04 -5.62
C VAL A 33 12.92 -4.99 -4.83
N MET A 34 12.68 -3.81 -5.42
CA MET A 34 11.84 -2.78 -4.80
C MET A 34 10.40 -3.28 -4.57
N GLU A 35 9.82 -3.98 -5.55
CA GLU A 35 8.49 -4.58 -5.40
C GLU A 35 8.46 -5.65 -4.31
N GLN A 36 9.48 -6.51 -4.21
CA GLN A 36 9.56 -7.51 -3.14
C GLN A 36 9.71 -6.86 -1.76
N ILE A 37 10.52 -5.80 -1.63
CA ILE A 37 10.64 -5.02 -0.39
C ILE A 37 9.27 -4.45 0.00
N LEU A 38 8.55 -3.82 -0.94
CA LEU A 38 7.23 -3.25 -0.68
C LEU A 38 6.22 -4.32 -0.27
N ARG A 39 6.18 -5.47 -0.96
CA ARG A 39 5.27 -6.60 -0.66
C ARG A 39 5.59 -7.29 0.65
N SER A 40 6.83 -7.20 1.15
CA SER A 40 7.22 -7.73 2.45
C SER A 40 6.73 -6.90 3.65
N GLN A 41 6.26 -5.67 3.41
CA GLN A 41 5.82 -4.76 4.46
C GLN A 41 4.35 -4.99 4.85
N THR A 42 4.05 -4.75 6.12
CA THR A 42 2.66 -4.79 6.62
C THR A 42 1.89 -3.55 6.16
N GLN A 43 0.62 -3.73 5.83
CA GLN A 43 -0.27 -2.62 5.56
C GLN A 43 -0.46 -1.75 6.82
N ALA A 44 -0.40 -0.42 6.68
CA ALA A 44 -0.68 0.50 7.76
C ALA A 44 -2.17 0.44 8.15
N TYR A 45 -2.47 0.68 9.43
CA TYR A 45 -3.83 0.68 9.97
C TYR A 45 -3.96 1.69 11.11
N TYR A 46 -5.20 2.08 11.42
CA TYR A 46 -5.51 2.96 12.55
C TYR A 46 -5.71 2.14 13.82
N GLY A 47 -5.12 2.59 14.92
CA GLY A 47 -5.31 2.00 16.24
C GLY A 47 -4.95 2.97 17.36
N PRO A 48 -5.42 2.71 18.59
CA PRO A 48 -5.15 3.56 19.76
C PRO A 48 -3.71 3.43 20.28
N GLN A 49 -3.07 2.28 20.10
CA GLN A 49 -1.66 2.08 20.46
C GLN A 49 -0.73 2.66 19.40
N ASN A 50 0.22 3.48 19.83
CA ASN A 50 1.31 3.94 18.99
C ASN A 50 2.41 2.88 18.89
N SER A 51 2.49 2.21 17.75
CA SER A 51 3.55 1.24 17.42
C SER A 51 4.66 1.85 16.55
N GLY A 52 4.67 3.17 16.37
CA GLY A 52 5.48 3.87 15.37
C GLY A 52 4.99 3.63 13.93
N HIS A 53 5.69 4.22 12.97
CA HIS A 53 5.39 4.08 11.55
C HIS A 53 6.66 3.67 10.79
N PHE A 54 6.80 2.36 10.54
CA PHE A 54 8.00 1.76 9.93
C PHE A 54 8.39 2.43 8.60
N GLY A 55 7.46 2.51 7.65
CA GLY A 55 7.73 3.09 6.33
C GLY A 55 8.08 4.59 6.32
N LEU A 56 7.83 5.30 7.42
CA LEU A 56 8.20 6.71 7.59
C LEU A 56 9.39 6.89 8.54
N SER A 57 9.88 5.81 9.15
CA SER A 57 10.90 5.85 10.18
C SER A 57 10.56 6.80 11.35
N LEU A 58 9.29 6.86 11.76
CA LEU A 58 8.81 7.72 12.86
C LEU A 58 8.41 6.89 14.08
N GLY A 59 8.81 7.34 15.28
CA GLY A 59 8.41 6.71 16.55
C GLY A 59 6.99 7.07 16.99
N SER A 60 6.37 8.11 16.41
CA SER A 60 4.99 8.50 16.65
C SER A 60 4.44 9.15 15.39
N TYR A 61 3.27 8.69 14.94
CA TYR A 61 2.62 9.24 13.77
C TYR A 61 1.10 9.08 13.87
N ALA A 62 0.37 10.11 13.44
CA ALA A 62 -1.08 10.09 13.31
C ALA A 62 -1.50 11.00 12.14
N HIS A 63 -2.60 10.67 11.49
CA HIS A 63 -3.20 11.57 10.51
C HIS A 63 -3.94 12.72 11.21
N PHE A 64 -3.68 13.94 10.76
CA PHE A 64 -4.24 15.17 11.34
C PHE A 64 -4.65 16.23 10.30
N THR A 65 -4.04 16.24 9.13
CA THR A 65 -4.11 17.36 8.16
C THR A 65 -5.31 17.34 7.21
N SER A 66 -6.22 16.36 7.29
CA SER A 66 -7.32 16.19 6.33
C SER A 66 -8.66 15.75 6.94
N PRO A 67 -9.19 16.44 7.98
CA PRO A 67 -10.44 16.07 8.67
C PRO A 67 -11.69 16.08 7.78
N ILE A 68 -11.67 16.80 6.66
CA ILE A 68 -12.80 16.84 5.71
C ILE A 68 -13.02 15.49 5.01
N ARG A 69 -11.94 14.72 4.78
CA ARG A 69 -11.97 13.50 3.96
C ARG A 69 -11.48 12.24 4.69
N ARG A 70 -11.07 12.37 5.96
CA ARG A 70 -10.61 11.27 6.81
C ARG A 70 -11.15 11.43 8.22
N TYR A 71 -11.88 10.42 8.68
CA TYR A 71 -12.50 10.44 10.01
C TYR A 71 -11.46 10.32 11.15
N SER A 72 -10.30 9.69 10.89
CA SER A 72 -9.18 9.62 11.84
C SER A 72 -8.69 11.01 12.23
N ASP A 73 -8.46 11.89 11.24
CA ASP A 73 -8.07 13.27 11.48
C ASP A 73 -9.12 14.01 12.32
N LEU A 74 -10.43 13.80 12.06
CA LEU A 74 -11.49 14.42 12.87
C LEU A 74 -11.42 13.99 14.34
N ILE A 75 -11.17 12.70 14.62
CA ILE A 75 -11.00 12.18 15.98
C ILE A 75 -9.79 12.83 16.67
N VAL A 76 -8.67 12.98 15.96
CA VAL A 76 -7.48 13.68 16.49
C VAL A 76 -7.79 15.15 16.78
N HIS A 77 -8.47 15.85 15.87
CA HIS A 77 -8.89 17.25 16.08
C HIS A 77 -9.76 17.38 17.34
N ARG A 78 -10.78 16.55 17.50
CA ARG A 78 -11.65 16.53 18.69
C ARG A 78 -10.89 16.22 19.97
N SER A 79 -9.92 15.31 19.91
CA SER A 79 -9.07 14.97 21.06
C SER A 79 -8.21 16.16 21.49
N LEU A 80 -7.62 16.88 20.53
CA LEU A 80 -6.80 18.07 20.80
C LEU A 80 -7.63 19.23 21.34
N VAL A 81 -8.83 19.45 20.80
CA VAL A 81 -9.76 20.48 21.31
C VAL A 81 -10.09 20.25 22.78
N GLY A 82 -10.41 19.00 23.16
CA GLY A 82 -10.69 18.65 24.55
C GLY A 82 -9.46 18.73 25.46
N ALA A 83 -8.32 18.21 25.02
CA ALA A 83 -7.10 18.13 25.82
C ALA A 83 -6.48 19.51 26.12
N TYR A 84 -6.59 20.46 25.19
CA TYR A 84 -5.96 21.78 25.30
C TYR A 84 -6.96 22.93 25.46
N GLY A 85 -8.26 22.65 25.53
CA GLY A 85 -9.29 23.69 25.67
C GLY A 85 -9.31 24.68 24.50
N LEU A 86 -9.07 24.20 23.27
CA LEU A 86 -8.88 25.06 22.09
C LEU A 86 -10.17 25.70 21.56
N ASN A 87 -11.30 25.49 22.24
CA ASN A 87 -12.61 26.03 21.89
C ASN A 87 -13.32 26.50 23.17
N PRO A 88 -13.89 27.72 23.21
CA PRO A 88 -14.77 28.17 24.29
C PRO A 88 -15.94 27.22 24.59
N GLN A 89 -16.39 26.43 23.60
CA GLN A 89 -17.37 25.35 23.73
C GLN A 89 -16.71 23.97 23.60
N ALA A 90 -15.53 23.78 24.21
CA ALA A 90 -14.78 22.52 24.14
C ALA A 90 -15.63 21.32 24.55
N GLU A 91 -16.49 21.43 25.57
CA GLU A 91 -17.36 20.31 25.98
C GLU A 91 -18.28 19.80 24.86
N ALA A 92 -18.75 20.68 23.97
CA ALA A 92 -19.64 20.31 22.86
C ALA A 92 -18.89 19.76 21.63
N THR A 93 -17.59 20.05 21.51
CA THR A 93 -16.80 19.75 20.30
C THR A 93 -15.63 18.80 20.54
N ALA A 94 -15.31 18.51 21.80
CA ALA A 94 -14.28 17.57 22.21
C ALA A 94 -14.68 16.12 21.90
N LEU A 95 -13.69 15.24 21.96
CA LEU A 95 -13.93 13.81 21.89
C LEU A 95 -14.74 13.38 23.11
N THR A 96 -15.82 12.64 22.90
CA THR A 96 -16.65 12.12 23.99
C THR A 96 -15.92 11.00 24.72
N LYS A 97 -16.24 10.77 26.00
CA LYS A 97 -15.67 9.65 26.79
C LYS A 97 -15.99 8.30 26.12
N ASP A 98 -17.25 8.15 25.70
CA ASP A 98 -17.74 7.02 24.93
C ASP A 98 -16.92 6.72 23.66
N ASP A 99 -16.58 7.75 22.87
CA ASP A 99 -15.75 7.56 21.68
C ASP A 99 -14.30 7.21 22.03
N ALA A 100 -13.76 7.79 23.12
CA ALA A 100 -12.43 7.45 23.63
C ALA A 100 -12.34 5.97 24.06
N GLU A 101 -13.37 5.45 24.73
CA GLU A 101 -13.46 4.04 25.11
C GLU A 101 -13.60 3.11 23.88
N ARG A 102 -14.26 3.60 22.82
CA ARG A 102 -14.43 2.86 21.55
C ARG A 102 -13.30 3.07 20.53
N MET A 103 -12.20 3.72 20.90
CA MET A 103 -11.13 4.09 19.94
C MET A 103 -10.59 2.91 19.13
N LYS A 104 -10.51 1.72 19.73
CA LYS A 104 -10.10 0.49 19.03
C LYS A 104 -11.06 0.15 17.89
N LEU A 105 -12.35 0.09 18.18
CA LEU A 105 -13.40 -0.20 17.19
C LEU A 105 -13.42 0.88 16.10
N ILE A 106 -13.28 2.15 16.48
CA ILE A 106 -13.21 3.28 15.54
C ILE A 106 -12.03 3.08 14.58
N GLY A 107 -10.85 2.73 15.08
CA GLY A 107 -9.67 2.44 14.26
C GLY A 107 -9.90 1.28 13.27
N GLU A 108 -10.53 0.20 13.72
CA GLU A 108 -10.89 -0.95 12.89
C GLU A 108 -11.85 -0.56 11.75
N VAL A 109 -12.88 0.23 12.06
CA VAL A 109 -13.87 0.72 11.07
C VAL A 109 -13.22 1.65 10.06
N ILE A 110 -12.40 2.61 10.48
CA ILE A 110 -11.70 3.53 9.58
C ILE A 110 -10.76 2.73 8.65
N SER A 111 -10.00 1.78 9.20
CA SER A 111 -9.08 0.95 8.42
C SER A 111 -9.83 0.08 7.39
N ALA A 112 -10.98 -0.48 7.76
CA ALA A 112 -11.82 -1.24 6.83
C ALA A 112 -12.43 -0.36 5.74
N ALA A 113 -12.88 0.86 6.09
CA ALA A 113 -13.40 1.82 5.13
C ALA A 113 -12.32 2.26 4.13
N GLU A 114 -11.09 2.47 4.59
CA GLU A 114 -9.94 2.80 3.73
C GLU A 114 -9.63 1.65 2.76
N ARG A 115 -9.56 0.40 3.23
CA ARG A 115 -9.36 -0.77 2.36
C ARG A 115 -10.42 -0.88 1.28
N ARG A 116 -11.69 -0.78 1.67
CA ARG A 116 -12.82 -0.81 0.73
C ARG A 116 -12.74 0.31 -0.31
N ALA A 117 -12.35 1.53 0.09
CA ALA A 117 -12.18 2.64 -0.83
C ALA A 117 -11.03 2.41 -1.83
N MET A 118 -9.90 1.85 -1.35
CA MET A 118 -8.77 1.48 -2.22
C MET A 118 -9.13 0.38 -3.22
N GLU A 119 -9.84 -0.65 -2.77
CA GLU A 119 -10.32 -1.75 -3.63
C GLU A 119 -11.26 -1.23 -4.73
N ALA A 120 -12.24 -0.40 -4.37
CA ALA A 120 -13.17 0.19 -5.33
C ALA A 120 -12.46 1.11 -6.34
N ALA A 121 -11.47 1.90 -5.89
CA ALA A 121 -10.67 2.74 -6.78
C ALA A 121 -9.85 1.89 -7.77
N ARG A 122 -9.23 0.81 -7.28
CA ARG A 122 -8.48 -0.12 -8.13
C ARG A 122 -9.39 -0.81 -9.16
N GLU A 123 -10.53 -1.35 -8.74
CA GLU A 123 -11.50 -1.99 -9.64
C GLU A 123 -11.97 -1.02 -10.74
N THR A 124 -12.17 0.25 -10.38
CA THR A 124 -12.54 1.30 -11.34
C THR A 124 -11.44 1.51 -12.38
N VAL A 125 -10.18 1.62 -11.95
CA VAL A 125 -9.03 1.76 -12.87
C VAL A 125 -8.92 0.53 -13.77
N ASP A 126 -8.97 -0.68 -13.20
CA ASP A 126 -8.86 -1.94 -13.94
C ASP A 126 -9.95 -2.02 -15.03
N ARG A 127 -11.18 -1.61 -14.69
CA ARG A 127 -12.30 -1.57 -15.64
C ARG A 127 -12.08 -0.57 -16.78
N TYR A 128 -11.59 0.63 -16.49
CA TYR A 128 -11.29 1.62 -17.53
C TYR A 128 -10.13 1.20 -18.43
N VAL A 129 -9.08 0.63 -17.85
CA VAL A 129 -7.94 0.11 -18.60
C VAL A 129 -8.36 -1.04 -19.51
N ALA A 130 -9.17 -1.99 -19.00
CA ALA A 130 -9.72 -3.07 -19.81
C ALA A 130 -10.59 -2.55 -20.96
N ALA A 131 -11.47 -1.57 -20.70
CA ALA A 131 -12.29 -0.95 -21.73
C ALA A 131 -11.44 -0.24 -22.80
N PHE A 132 -10.35 0.41 -22.40
CA PHE A 132 -9.41 1.06 -23.32
C PHE A 132 -8.65 0.05 -24.19
N LEU A 133 -8.13 -1.03 -23.58
CA LEU A 133 -7.38 -2.07 -24.29
C LEU A 133 -8.25 -2.91 -25.22
N ALA A 134 -9.55 -3.06 -24.90
CA ALA A 134 -10.50 -3.75 -25.78
C ALA A 134 -10.64 -3.10 -27.16
N MET A 135 -10.35 -1.79 -27.28
CA MET A 135 -10.34 -1.09 -28.56
C MET A 135 -9.05 -1.30 -29.37
N ARG A 136 -8.05 -2.00 -28.82
CA ARG A 136 -6.69 -2.17 -29.37
C ARG A 136 -6.31 -3.62 -29.60
N VAL A 137 -7.30 -4.50 -29.76
CA VAL A 137 -7.05 -5.93 -30.00
C VAL A 137 -6.27 -6.11 -31.30
N GLY A 138 -5.14 -6.81 -31.23
CA GLY A 138 -4.23 -7.04 -32.36
C GLY A 138 -3.04 -6.06 -32.41
N GLU A 139 -3.03 -5.01 -31.60
CA GLU A 139 -1.87 -4.12 -31.48
C GLU A 139 -0.76 -4.78 -30.65
N ILE A 140 0.49 -4.48 -31.01
CA ILE A 140 1.67 -4.85 -30.22
C ILE A 140 1.92 -3.74 -29.21
N VAL A 141 1.99 -4.10 -27.93
CA VAL A 141 2.25 -3.18 -26.82
C VAL A 141 3.44 -3.63 -26.01
N ALA A 142 4.21 -2.68 -25.49
CA ALA A 142 5.26 -2.97 -24.52
C ALA A 142 4.63 -3.43 -23.19
N THR A 143 5.11 -4.54 -22.65
CA THR A 143 4.61 -5.09 -21.38
C THR A 143 5.76 -5.54 -20.49
N ARG A 144 5.52 -5.55 -19.18
CA ARG A 144 6.44 -6.10 -18.17
C ARG A 144 5.78 -7.30 -17.50
N ILE A 145 6.52 -8.39 -17.35
CA ILE A 145 6.06 -9.58 -16.61
C ILE A 145 5.97 -9.23 -15.12
N THR A 146 4.80 -9.40 -14.52
CA THR A 146 4.53 -9.04 -13.11
C THR A 146 4.17 -10.23 -12.23
N GLY A 147 3.88 -11.38 -12.82
CA GLY A 147 3.65 -12.60 -12.07
C GLY A 147 3.78 -13.83 -12.96
N VAL A 148 4.32 -14.92 -12.40
CA VAL A 148 4.47 -16.19 -13.11
C VAL A 148 3.69 -17.26 -12.34
N THR A 149 2.92 -18.06 -13.06
CA THR A 149 2.17 -19.20 -12.52
C THR A 149 2.38 -20.42 -13.41
N ASN A 150 1.96 -21.60 -12.93
CA ASN A 150 2.14 -22.83 -13.71
C ASN A 150 1.34 -22.86 -15.03
N PHE A 151 0.37 -21.96 -15.22
CA PHE A 151 -0.48 -21.89 -16.42
C PHE A 151 -0.12 -20.72 -17.36
N GLY A 152 0.93 -19.97 -17.06
CA GLY A 152 1.38 -18.84 -17.87
C GLY A 152 1.98 -17.73 -17.03
N PHE A 153 1.93 -16.51 -17.54
CA PHE A 153 2.38 -15.34 -16.78
C PHE A 153 1.46 -14.15 -17.00
N PHE A 154 1.45 -13.26 -16.03
CA PHE A 154 0.78 -11.97 -16.12
C PHE A 154 1.77 -10.93 -16.60
N ALA A 155 1.33 -10.10 -17.55
CA ALA A 155 2.09 -9.00 -18.08
C ALA A 155 1.28 -7.70 -17.99
N THR A 156 1.88 -6.67 -17.41
CA THR A 156 1.29 -5.35 -17.28
C THR A 156 1.72 -4.46 -18.44
N VAL A 157 0.78 -3.75 -19.08
CA VAL A 157 1.10 -2.82 -20.18
C VAL A 157 1.87 -1.62 -19.65
N GLU A 158 3.01 -1.31 -20.27
CA GLU A 158 3.85 -0.19 -19.83
C GLU A 158 3.18 1.17 -20.06
N GLY A 159 3.28 2.07 -19.09
CA GLY A 159 2.70 3.42 -19.13
C GLY A 159 1.18 3.50 -18.92
N LEU A 160 0.44 2.43 -19.22
CA LEU A 160 -1.02 2.37 -19.06
C LEU A 160 -1.45 1.61 -17.80
N GLY A 161 -0.72 0.57 -17.42
CA GLY A 161 -1.17 -0.41 -16.44
C GLY A 161 -2.10 -1.47 -17.06
N GLY A 162 -2.79 -2.22 -16.18
CA GLY A 162 -3.66 -3.32 -16.58
C GLY A 162 -2.89 -4.60 -16.85
N ASP A 163 -3.35 -5.69 -16.22
CA ASP A 163 -2.72 -7.00 -16.30
C ASP A 163 -3.41 -7.88 -17.34
N GLY A 164 -2.63 -8.42 -18.26
CA GLY A 164 -3.06 -9.46 -19.20
C GLY A 164 -2.46 -10.81 -18.81
N LEU A 165 -3.24 -11.88 -18.96
CA LEU A 165 -2.72 -13.25 -18.86
C LEU A 165 -2.18 -13.67 -20.23
N VAL A 166 -0.92 -14.08 -20.27
CA VAL A 166 -0.31 -14.80 -21.39
C VAL A 166 -0.33 -16.29 -21.06
N PRO A 167 -1.20 -17.09 -21.69
CA PRO A 167 -1.29 -18.52 -21.41
C PRO A 167 -0.03 -19.25 -21.84
N ILE A 168 0.38 -20.27 -21.08
CA ILE A 168 1.54 -21.11 -21.41
C ILE A 168 1.46 -21.74 -22.80
N SER A 169 0.24 -22.03 -23.29
CA SER A 169 0.00 -22.58 -24.63
C SER A 169 0.46 -21.66 -25.77
N THR A 170 0.68 -20.38 -25.50
CA THR A 170 1.17 -19.40 -26.48
C THR A 170 2.70 -19.35 -26.58
N LEU A 171 3.42 -19.97 -25.63
CA LEU A 171 4.88 -19.91 -25.53
C LEU A 171 5.62 -21.00 -26.31
N GLY A 172 4.89 -21.96 -26.87
CA GLY A 172 5.43 -23.04 -27.69
C GLY A 172 5.15 -24.43 -27.12
N THR A 173 5.80 -25.45 -27.69
CA THR A 173 5.63 -26.87 -27.32
C THR A 173 6.62 -27.36 -26.28
N GLU A 174 7.32 -26.44 -25.62
CA GLU A 174 8.34 -26.74 -24.63
C GLU A 174 7.71 -27.15 -23.29
N TYR A 175 8.46 -27.89 -22.49
CA TYR A 175 8.01 -28.33 -21.18
C TYR A 175 8.54 -27.37 -20.10
N PHE A 176 7.67 -26.48 -19.63
CA PHE A 176 7.96 -25.55 -18.54
C PHE A 176 7.60 -26.21 -17.19
N ARG A 177 8.52 -26.18 -16.22
CA ARG A 177 8.40 -26.83 -14.91
C ARG A 177 8.59 -25.85 -13.77
#